data_AF-A0A414MKV4-F1
#
_entry.id   AF-A0A414MKV4-F1
#
_cell.length_a   1.000
_cell.length_b   1.000
_cell.length_c   1.000
_cell.angle_alpha   90.00
_cell.angle_beta   90.00
_cell.angle_gamma   90.00
#
_symmetry.space_group_name_H-M   'P 1'
#
loop_
_entity.id
_entity.type
_entity.pdbx_description
1 polymer ?
#
loop_
_entity_poly.entity_id
_entity_poly.type
_entity_poly.pdbx_seq_one_letter_code
_entity_poly.pdbx_strand_id
1 'polypeptide(L)'
;MKAIHFVFCLCTAVVLSTFSSLAAEEDFKIFLQKFTSSASFQYSRIKFPLKSPIILLKDDGETEQTFPFTRDKWALLDSETLREGRITEEEGGTYISRLTQDGPAHKEFEAGYDESEPSLRVVFDLIGGKWYVTDCYNDWYNSDLPVSELEETVRTMQEENKAFEELHP
;
A
#
# COMPACT_ATOMS: atom_id res chain seq x y z
N MET A 1 -35.68 -64.08 36.23
CA MET A 1 -34.96 -62.96 36.88
C MET A 1 -34.72 -61.88 35.84
N LYS A 2 -34.85 -60.62 36.27
CA LYS A 2 -34.93 -59.40 35.45
C LYS A 2 -33.60 -59.05 34.78
N ALA A 3 -33.64 -58.49 33.57
CA ALA A 3 -32.65 -57.52 33.10
C ALA A 3 -33.29 -56.60 32.04
N ILE A 4 -33.34 -55.31 32.38
CA ILE A 4 -33.79 -54.19 31.56
C ILE A 4 -32.54 -53.58 30.93
N HIS A 5 -32.43 -53.48 29.61
CA HIS A 5 -31.42 -52.62 28.96
C HIS A 5 -32.05 -52.02 27.70
N PHE A 6 -32.67 -50.84 27.83
CA PHE A 6 -32.13 -49.51 27.49
C PHE A 6 -32.12 -49.23 25.97
N VAL A 7 -33.08 -48.40 25.57
CA VAL A 7 -33.17 -47.71 24.28
C VAL A 7 -31.90 -46.90 24.06
N PHE A 8 -31.23 -47.11 22.92
CA PHE A 8 -30.28 -46.14 22.38
C PHE A 8 -30.68 -45.82 20.94
N CYS A 9 -31.40 -44.71 20.80
CA CYS A 9 -31.73 -44.08 19.53
C CYS A 9 -30.42 -43.53 18.94
N LEU A 10 -29.95 -44.15 17.87
CA LEU A 10 -28.73 -43.75 17.17
C LEU A 10 -29.03 -42.55 16.25
N CYS A 11 -29.19 -41.36 16.85
CA CYS A 11 -29.20 -40.12 16.07
C CYS A 11 -27.76 -39.71 15.78
N THR A 12 -27.20 -40.17 14.65
CA THR A 12 -25.96 -39.63 14.11
C THR A 12 -26.24 -38.23 13.57
N ALA A 13 -26.11 -37.21 14.41
CA ALA A 13 -26.03 -35.83 13.96
C ALA A 13 -24.68 -35.64 13.26
N VAL A 14 -24.67 -35.78 11.94
CA VAL A 14 -23.55 -35.30 11.12
C VAL A 14 -23.63 -33.78 11.17
N VAL A 15 -22.82 -33.18 12.04
CA VAL A 15 -22.60 -31.74 12.03
C VAL A 15 -21.78 -31.45 10.78
N LEU A 16 -22.45 -31.03 9.70
CA LEU A 16 -21.77 -30.38 8.56
C LEU A 16 -21.21 -29.07 9.10
N SER A 17 -20.00 -29.10 9.65
CA SER A 17 -19.21 -27.91 9.85
C SER A 17 -18.93 -27.34 8.46
N THR A 18 -19.66 -26.29 8.10
CA THR A 18 -19.29 -25.45 6.97
C THR A 18 -17.90 -24.91 7.27
N PHE A 19 -16.87 -25.57 6.75
CA PHE A 19 -15.59 -24.91 6.55
C PHE A 19 -15.87 -23.82 5.52
N SER A 20 -16.21 -22.63 6.01
CA SER A 20 -15.93 -21.42 5.27
C SER A 20 -14.45 -21.53 4.92
N SER A 21 -14.14 -21.82 3.67
CA SER A 21 -12.77 -21.70 3.19
C SER A 21 -12.44 -20.21 3.26
N LEU A 22 -12.03 -19.73 4.45
CA LEU A 22 -11.25 -18.51 4.52
C LEU A 22 -10.06 -18.79 3.62
N ALA A 23 -10.05 -18.15 2.45
CA ALA A 23 -8.85 -18.14 1.63
C ALA A 23 -7.71 -17.72 2.57
N ALA A 24 -6.60 -18.47 2.55
CA ALA A 24 -5.44 -18.12 3.35
C ALA A 24 -5.09 -16.66 3.08
N GLU A 25 -4.91 -15.88 4.15
CA GLU A 25 -4.51 -14.48 4.03
C GLU A 25 -3.19 -14.39 3.27
N GLU A 26 -3.10 -13.44 2.33
CA GLU A 26 -1.91 -13.23 1.55
C GLU A 26 -0.73 -12.82 2.44
N ASP A 27 0.41 -13.50 2.29
CA ASP A 27 1.64 -13.12 2.97
C ASP A 27 2.14 -11.74 2.47
N PHE A 28 2.44 -10.84 3.40
CA PHE A 28 2.81 -9.46 3.07
C PHE A 28 4.13 -9.37 2.29
N LYS A 29 5.13 -10.23 2.58
CA LYS A 29 6.41 -10.20 1.88
C LYS A 29 6.27 -10.69 0.44
N ILE A 30 5.49 -11.74 0.22
CA ILE A 30 5.15 -12.23 -1.13
C ILE A 30 4.34 -11.18 -1.90
N PHE A 31 3.39 -10.53 -1.24
CA PHE A 31 2.65 -9.40 -1.82
C PHE A 31 3.62 -8.29 -2.25
N LEU A 32 4.49 -7.83 -1.35
CA LEU A 32 5.38 -6.70 -1.58
C LEU A 32 6.36 -7.00 -2.71
N GLN A 33 6.91 -8.22 -2.77
CA GLN A 33 7.79 -8.66 -3.86
C GLN A 33 7.08 -8.58 -5.22
N LYS A 34 5.82 -9.01 -5.31
CA LYS A 34 5.04 -8.92 -6.56
C LYS A 34 4.65 -7.48 -6.88
N PHE A 35 4.29 -6.71 -5.85
CA PHE A 35 3.92 -5.31 -5.95
C PHE A 35 5.03 -4.49 -6.59
N THR A 36 6.28 -4.74 -6.21
CA THR A 36 7.45 -3.99 -6.70
C THR A 36 8.12 -4.56 -7.95
N SER A 37 7.60 -5.65 -8.51
CA SER A 37 8.20 -6.31 -9.70
C SER A 37 7.29 -6.40 -10.93
N SER A 38 6.03 -5.96 -10.82
CA SER A 38 5.08 -5.94 -11.93
C SER A 38 4.15 -4.73 -11.81
N ALA A 39 4.21 -3.83 -12.79
CA ALA A 39 3.40 -2.63 -12.84
C ALA A 39 1.90 -2.96 -12.92
N SER A 40 1.52 -3.94 -13.76
CA SER A 40 0.13 -4.38 -13.86
C SER A 40 -0.40 -4.94 -12.54
N PHE A 41 0.42 -5.73 -11.82
CA PHE A 41 0.06 -6.20 -10.49
C PHE A 41 -0.03 -5.05 -9.49
N GLN A 42 0.93 -4.11 -9.51
CA GLN A 42 0.95 -2.94 -8.65
C GLN A 42 -0.36 -2.13 -8.78
N TYR A 43 -0.74 -1.76 -10.00
CA TYR A 43 -1.99 -1.06 -10.27
C TYR A 43 -3.23 -1.84 -9.82
N SER A 44 -3.22 -3.18 -9.93
CA SER A 44 -4.35 -4.01 -9.48
C SER A 44 -4.54 -4.02 -7.96
N ARG A 45 -3.50 -3.65 -7.21
CA ARG A 45 -3.45 -3.67 -5.75
C ARG A 45 -3.48 -2.30 -5.11
N ILE A 46 -3.90 -1.27 -5.85
CA ILE A 46 -4.13 0.06 -5.30
C ILE A 46 -5.64 0.35 -5.34
N LYS A 47 -6.17 0.86 -4.23
CA LYS A 47 -7.56 1.33 -4.16
C LYS A 47 -7.61 2.80 -4.55
N PHE A 48 -7.88 3.06 -5.84
CA PHE A 48 -8.11 4.42 -6.33
C PHE A 48 -9.58 4.87 -6.17
N PRO A 49 -9.83 6.18 -5.95
CA PRO A 49 -8.83 7.16 -5.52
C PRO A 49 -8.31 6.82 -4.13
N LEU A 50 -7.06 7.22 -3.83
CA LEU A 50 -6.49 7.04 -2.49
C LEU A 50 -7.30 7.84 -1.45
N LYS A 51 -7.18 7.44 -0.18
CA LYS A 51 -7.90 8.11 0.93
C LYS A 51 -7.51 9.58 1.07
N SER A 52 -6.22 9.89 1.00
CA SER A 52 -5.71 11.25 1.03
C SER A 52 -5.67 11.84 -0.39
N PRO A 53 -6.27 13.03 -0.62
CA PRO A 53 -6.11 13.72 -1.88
C PRO A 53 -4.74 14.40 -1.96
N ILE A 54 -4.39 14.88 -3.15
CA ILE A 54 -3.27 15.79 -3.34
C ILE A 54 -3.74 17.21 -3.00
N ILE A 55 -2.98 17.95 -2.17
CA ILE A 55 -3.29 19.32 -1.75
C ILE A 55 -2.10 20.19 -2.11
N LEU A 56 -2.31 21.19 -2.98
CA LEU A 56 -1.27 22.09 -3.47
C LEU A 56 -1.67 23.55 -3.26
N LEU A 57 -0.69 24.45 -3.22
CA LEU A 57 -0.93 25.88 -3.17
C LEU A 57 -1.04 26.45 -4.59
N LYS A 58 -1.95 27.40 -4.78
CA LYS A 58 -1.96 28.25 -5.98
C LYS A 58 -0.75 29.17 -5.98
N ASP A 59 -0.52 29.84 -7.11
CA ASP A 59 0.60 30.77 -7.29
C ASP A 59 0.57 31.99 -6.34
N ASP A 60 -0.53 32.19 -5.59
CA ASP A 60 -0.61 33.19 -4.52
C ASP A 60 0.08 32.76 -3.21
N GLY A 61 0.47 31.48 -3.09
CA GLY A 61 1.15 30.92 -1.92
C GLY A 61 0.26 30.73 -0.68
N GLU A 62 -1.04 31.01 -0.77
CA GLU A 62 -1.96 30.98 0.37
C GLU A 62 -3.19 30.10 0.10
N THR A 63 -3.69 30.08 -1.14
CA THR A 63 -4.92 29.37 -1.47
C THR A 63 -4.61 27.91 -1.80
N GLU A 64 -5.11 27.00 -0.96
CA GLU A 64 -5.06 25.57 -1.23
C GLU A 64 -6.04 25.14 -2.36
N GLN A 65 -5.62 24.15 -3.13
CA GLN A 65 -6.44 23.43 -4.08
C GLN A 65 -6.26 21.92 -3.93
N THR A 66 -7.39 21.21 -3.90
CA THR A 66 -7.43 19.76 -3.71
C THR A 66 -7.67 19.04 -5.04
N PHE A 67 -6.88 18.00 -5.29
CA PHE A 67 -6.98 17.12 -6.45
C PHE A 67 -7.16 15.67 -6.01
N PRO A 68 -8.01 14.88 -6.67
CA PRO A 68 -8.13 13.46 -6.34
C PRO A 68 -6.84 12.73 -6.71
N PHE A 69 -6.34 11.89 -5.81
CA PHE A 69 -5.18 11.03 -6.08
C PHE A 69 -5.64 9.78 -6.83
N THR A 70 -5.67 9.90 -8.16
CA THR A 70 -6.14 8.88 -9.11
C THR A 70 -4.99 8.10 -9.75
N ARG A 71 -5.33 7.04 -10.50
CA ARG A 71 -4.35 6.13 -11.13
C ARG A 71 -3.33 6.85 -12.01
N ASP A 72 -3.74 7.87 -12.76
CA ASP A 72 -2.89 8.67 -13.64
C ASP A 72 -1.83 9.50 -12.88
N LYS A 73 -1.96 9.63 -11.56
CA LYS A 73 -1.04 10.36 -10.67
C LYS A 73 -0.20 9.44 -9.80
N TRP A 74 -0.27 8.13 -10.00
CA TRP A 74 0.47 7.15 -9.21
C TRP A 74 1.87 6.92 -9.77
N ALA A 75 2.91 7.24 -8.98
CA ALA A 75 4.29 6.87 -9.27
C ALA A 75 4.51 5.40 -8.91
N LEU A 76 5.00 4.60 -9.87
CA LEU A 76 5.28 3.19 -9.66
C LEU A 76 6.45 3.04 -8.68
N LEU A 77 6.27 2.18 -7.68
CA LEU A 77 7.25 1.94 -6.62
C LEU A 77 8.03 0.66 -6.90
N ASP A 78 9.34 0.75 -6.89
CA ASP A 78 10.24 -0.39 -7.12
C ASP A 78 10.66 -1.07 -5.80
N SER A 79 11.50 -2.11 -5.92
CA SER A 79 11.95 -2.86 -4.74
C SER A 79 12.92 -2.08 -3.86
N GLU A 80 13.68 -1.14 -4.43
CA GLU A 80 14.62 -0.32 -3.68
C GLU A 80 13.88 0.73 -2.84
N THR A 81 12.83 1.32 -3.41
CA THR A 81 11.95 2.31 -2.77
C THR A 81 11.28 1.75 -1.52
N LEU A 82 10.81 0.50 -1.57
CA LEU A 82 10.11 -0.16 -0.45
C LEU A 82 11.01 -1.10 0.37
N ARG A 83 12.33 -0.98 0.25
CA ARG A 83 13.29 -1.74 1.07
C ARG A 83 13.53 -1.03 2.40
N GLU A 84 13.34 -1.73 3.52
CA GLU A 84 13.71 -1.21 4.84
C GLU A 84 15.23 -1.06 4.98
N GLY A 85 15.69 0.05 5.52
CA GLY A 85 17.11 0.36 5.63
C GLY A 85 17.41 1.67 6.34
N ARG A 86 18.71 1.89 6.57
CA ARG A 86 19.27 3.15 7.06
C ARG A 86 20.56 3.41 6.31
N ILE A 87 20.68 4.58 5.71
CA ILE A 87 21.86 5.03 4.98
C ILE A 87 22.30 6.35 5.60
N THR A 88 23.58 6.46 5.93
CA THR A 88 24.18 7.72 6.41
C THR A 88 25.10 8.24 5.31
N GLU A 89 24.79 9.43 4.82
CA GLU A 89 25.55 10.13 3.78
C GLU A 89 26.83 10.76 4.36
N GLU A 90 27.82 10.99 3.51
CA GLU A 90 29.11 11.59 3.91
C GLU A 90 28.93 13.00 4.51
N GLU A 91 27.89 13.73 4.09
CA GLU A 91 27.52 15.06 4.59
C GLU A 91 26.72 15.01 5.91
N GLY A 92 26.46 13.81 6.45
CA GLY A 92 25.83 13.59 7.77
C GLY A 92 24.32 13.33 7.75
N GLY A 93 23.65 13.53 6.61
CA GLY A 93 22.24 13.19 6.44
C GLY A 93 22.00 11.70 6.62
N THR A 94 20.98 11.31 7.40
CA THR A 94 20.56 9.91 7.51
C THR A 94 19.22 9.70 6.82
N TYR A 95 19.22 8.90 5.76
CA TYR A 95 18.01 8.40 5.13
C TYR A 95 17.54 7.11 5.81
N ILE A 96 16.27 7.04 6.19
CA ILE A 96 15.64 5.90 6.85
C ILE A 96 14.44 5.47 6.03
N SER A 97 14.29 4.17 5.83
CA SER A 97 13.10 3.53 5.27
C SER A 97 12.70 2.37 6.18
N ARG A 98 11.43 2.32 6.62
CA ARG A 98 10.96 1.29 7.56
C ARG A 98 9.45 1.15 7.58
N LEU A 99 8.96 0.02 8.07
CA LEU A 99 7.59 -0.06 8.57
C LEU A 99 7.47 0.71 9.90
N THR A 100 6.61 1.73 9.92
CA THR A 100 6.28 2.49 11.14
C THR A 100 5.09 1.87 11.87
N GLN A 101 4.21 1.16 11.14
CA GLN A 101 3.21 0.25 11.70
C GLN A 101 3.29 -1.12 11.04
N ASP A 102 3.29 -2.18 11.85
CA ASP A 102 3.38 -3.57 11.39
C ASP A 102 2.27 -4.45 12.00
N GLY A 103 1.02 -4.07 11.76
CA GLY A 103 -0.16 -4.81 12.22
C GLY A 103 -0.52 -6.00 11.33
N PRO A 104 -1.39 -6.93 11.82
CA PRO A 104 -1.78 -8.12 11.06
C PRO A 104 -2.62 -7.81 9.81
N ALA A 105 -3.38 -6.71 9.81
CA ALA A 105 -4.25 -6.31 8.70
C ALA A 105 -4.03 -4.87 8.22
N HIS A 106 -3.05 -4.17 8.80
CA HIS A 106 -2.73 -2.78 8.53
C HIS A 106 -1.23 -2.56 8.72
N LYS A 107 -0.57 -1.98 7.73
CA LYS A 107 0.85 -1.64 7.79
C LYS A 107 1.09 -0.27 7.17
N GLU A 108 2.06 0.45 7.70
CA GLU A 108 2.49 1.74 7.18
C GLU A 108 3.99 1.70 6.97
N PHE A 109 4.42 2.08 5.77
CA PHE A 109 5.83 2.24 5.41
C PHE A 109 6.13 3.73 5.25
N GLU A 110 7.24 4.18 5.83
CA GLU A 110 7.74 5.54 5.64
C GLU A 110 9.19 5.49 5.20
N ALA A 111 9.55 6.43 4.31
CA ALA A 111 10.92 6.70 3.94
C ALA A 111 11.19 8.20 3.84
N GLY A 112 12.38 8.62 4.26
CA GLY A 112 12.78 10.03 4.30
C GLY A 112 14.05 10.24 5.13
N TYR A 113 14.50 11.49 5.22
CA TYR A 113 15.61 11.86 6.11
C TYR A 113 15.13 11.94 7.56
N ASP A 114 15.93 11.44 8.51
CA ASP A 114 15.62 11.33 9.96
C ASP A 114 15.23 12.69 10.58
N GLU A 115 15.76 13.80 10.05
CA GLU A 115 15.52 15.17 10.53
C GLU A 115 14.54 15.95 9.62
N SER A 116 13.73 15.26 8.82
CA SER A 116 12.80 15.87 7.87
C SER A 116 11.45 15.16 7.86
N GLU A 117 10.45 15.78 7.25
CA GLU A 117 9.20 15.09 6.91
C GLU A 117 9.50 13.92 5.96
N PRO A 118 8.75 12.81 6.05
CA PRO A 118 8.97 11.66 5.18
C PRO A 118 8.70 12.04 3.73
N SER A 119 9.58 11.63 2.81
CA SER A 119 9.40 11.83 1.37
C SER A 119 8.40 10.83 0.74
N LEU A 120 8.14 9.74 1.46
CA LEU A 120 7.20 8.70 1.07
C LEU A 120 6.51 8.14 2.32
N ARG A 121 5.18 8.01 2.25
CA ARG A 121 4.38 7.20 3.17
C ARG A 121 3.43 6.32 2.38
N VAL A 122 3.40 5.02 2.63
CA VAL A 122 2.51 4.08 1.94
C VAL A 122 1.71 3.27 2.98
N VAL A 123 0.39 3.27 2.84
CA VAL A 123 -0.51 2.55 3.74
C VAL A 123 -1.04 1.29 3.06
N PHE A 124 -0.83 0.15 3.69
CA PHE A 124 -1.29 -1.16 3.24
C PHE A 124 -2.39 -1.70 4.15
N ASP A 125 -3.53 -2.07 3.58
CA ASP A 125 -4.63 -2.73 4.30
C ASP A 125 -4.91 -4.13 3.71
N LEU A 126 -5.16 -5.10 4.58
CA LEU A 126 -5.61 -6.43 4.20
C LEU A 126 -7.13 -6.42 4.03
N ILE A 127 -7.60 -6.52 2.79
CA ILE A 127 -9.02 -6.43 2.44
C ILE A 127 -9.46 -7.72 1.76
N GLY A 128 -10.31 -8.50 2.44
CA GLY A 128 -10.80 -9.78 1.92
C GLY A 128 -9.67 -10.79 1.69
N GLY A 129 -8.67 -10.83 2.58
CA GLY A 129 -7.53 -11.73 2.52
C GLY A 129 -6.44 -11.35 1.50
N LYS A 130 -6.51 -10.16 0.90
CA LYS A 130 -5.52 -9.63 -0.05
C LYS A 130 -5.03 -8.26 0.38
N TRP A 131 -3.74 -7.99 0.24
CA TRP A 131 -3.17 -6.69 0.55
C TRP A 131 -3.45 -5.69 -0.58
N TYR A 132 -3.72 -4.45 -0.18
CA TYR A 132 -3.87 -3.30 -1.07
C TYR A 132 -3.19 -2.07 -0.47
N VAL A 133 -2.62 -1.24 -1.34
CA VAL A 133 -2.34 0.16 -1.00
C VAL A 133 -3.67 0.93 -0.97
N THR A 134 -3.93 1.63 0.13
CA THR A 134 -5.16 2.42 0.32
C THR A 134 -4.91 3.90 0.54
N ASP A 135 -3.67 4.26 0.87
CA ASP A 135 -3.27 5.65 1.00
C ASP A 135 -1.78 5.82 0.68
N CYS A 136 -1.40 7.04 0.27
CA CYS A 136 -0.02 7.38 -0.06
C CYS A 136 0.24 8.87 0.11
N TYR A 137 1.42 9.21 0.61
CA TYR A 137 2.07 10.51 0.41
C TYR A 137 3.35 10.27 -0.39
N ASN A 138 3.64 11.13 -1.37
CA ASN A 138 4.85 11.04 -2.18
C ASN A 138 5.28 12.45 -2.60
N ASP A 139 6.58 12.73 -2.49
CA ASP A 139 7.17 14.04 -2.79
C ASP A 139 7.01 14.52 -4.23
N TRP A 140 6.57 13.66 -5.17
CA TRP A 140 6.06 14.11 -6.46
C TRP A 140 5.00 15.20 -6.33
N TYR A 141 4.23 15.22 -5.24
CA TYR A 141 3.18 16.22 -4.98
C TYR A 141 3.33 16.85 -3.60
N ASN A 142 4.57 17.17 -3.20
CA ASN A 142 4.84 17.87 -1.94
C ASN A 142 4.18 19.27 -1.89
N SER A 143 4.19 19.89 -0.71
CA SER A 143 3.55 21.19 -0.48
C SER A 143 4.17 22.36 -1.26
N ASP A 144 5.40 22.20 -1.72
CA ASP A 144 6.14 23.24 -2.46
C ASP A 144 5.79 23.25 -3.95
N LEU A 145 5.13 22.20 -4.46
CA LEU A 145 4.66 22.13 -5.84
C LEU A 145 3.49 23.10 -6.06
N PRO A 146 3.63 24.15 -6.89
CA PRO A 146 2.51 25.01 -7.22
C PRO A 146 1.51 24.29 -8.12
N VAL A 147 0.22 24.65 -8.01
CA VAL A 147 -0.86 24.11 -8.86
C VAL A 147 -0.54 24.21 -10.36
N SER A 148 0.12 25.30 -10.77
CA SER A 148 0.48 25.55 -12.17
C SER A 148 1.46 24.53 -12.76
N GLU A 149 2.22 23.82 -11.92
CA GLU A 149 3.20 22.81 -12.34
C GLU A 149 2.66 21.37 -12.27
N LEU A 150 1.50 21.14 -11.64
CA LEU A 150 0.95 19.80 -11.43
C LEU A 150 0.84 18.96 -12.71
N GLU A 151 0.37 19.55 -13.82
CA GLU A 151 0.22 18.82 -15.09
C GLU A 151 1.56 18.36 -15.66
N GLU A 152 2.59 19.19 -15.55
CA GLU A 152 3.95 18.84 -15.99
C GLU A 152 4.56 17.77 -15.10
N THR A 153 4.40 17.91 -13.78
CA THR A 153 4.87 16.92 -12.81
C THR A 153 4.25 15.54 -13.05
N VAL A 154 2.93 15.49 -13.28
CA VAL A 154 2.24 14.24 -13.63
C VAL A 154 2.77 13.66 -14.95
N ARG A 155 3.04 14.50 -15.96
CA ARG A 155 3.60 14.03 -17.24
C ARG A 155 4.99 13.42 -17.04
N THR A 156 5.88 14.07 -16.32
CA THR A 156 7.23 13.57 -16.04
C THR A 156 7.17 12.24 -15.27
N MET A 157 6.36 12.17 -14.22
CA MET A 157 6.15 10.92 -13.49
C MET A 157 5.60 9.80 -14.40
N GLN A 158 4.72 10.12 -15.35
CA GLN A 158 4.19 9.13 -16.30
C GLN A 158 5.25 8.64 -17.29
N GLU A 159 6.23 9.48 -17.63
CA GLU A 159 7.38 9.09 -18.45
C GLU A 159 8.30 8.12 -17.67
N GLU A 160 8.55 8.38 -16.38
CA GLU A 160 9.27 7.44 -15.52
C GLU A 160 8.53 6.11 -15.35
N ASN A 161 7.20 6.15 -15.19
CA ASN A 161 6.39 4.93 -15.12
C ASN A 161 6.51 4.09 -16.38
N LYS A 162 6.55 4.69 -17.58
CA LYS A 162 6.73 3.94 -18.83
C LYS A 162 8.05 3.19 -18.85
N ALA A 163 9.13 3.83 -18.40
CA ALA A 163 10.43 3.18 -18.30
C ALA A 163 10.40 2.00 -17.31
N PHE A 164 9.69 2.14 -16.19
CA PHE A 164 9.48 1.04 -15.24
C PHE A 164 8.65 -0.09 -15.85
N GLU A 165 7.52 0.22 -16.50
CA GLU A 165 6.62 -0.76 -17.14
C GLU A 165 7.32 -1.61 -18.20
N GLU A 166 8.27 -1.04 -18.95
CA GLU A 166 9.07 -1.77 -19.94
C GLU A 166 9.97 -2.83 -19.30
N LEU A 167 10.46 -2.58 -18.08
CA LEU A 167 11.31 -3.51 -17.32
C LEU A 167 10.50 -4.47 -16.43
N HIS A 168 9.28 -4.06 -16.04
CA HIS A 168 8.45 -4.70 -15.03
C HIS A 168 6.96 -4.73 -15.46
N PRO A 169 6.58 -5.52 -16.49
CA PRO A 169 5.20 -5.54 -16.99
C PRO A 169 4.16 -6.06 -15.98
#